data_AF-A0A2Y9DEP8-F1
#
_entry.id   AF-A0A2Y9DEP8-F1
#
_cell.length_a   1.000
_cell.length_b   1.000
_cell.length_c   1.000
_cell.angle_alpha   90.00
_cell.angle_beta   90.00
_cell.angle_gamma   90.00
#
_symmetry.space_group_name_H-M   'P 1'
#
loop_
_entity.id
_entity.type
_entity.pdbx_description
1 polymer ?
#
loop_
_entity_poly.entity_id
_entity_poly.type
_entity_poly.pdbx_seq_one_letter_code
_entity_poly.pdbx_strand_id
1 'polypeptide(L)'
;MASFSASKTFTALSDLHPNMANLKLIGIVIGKTDVKGFPDRKNIGSERYTLSFTVRDSPAHFVNVASWGSEDYIRSLSDSFRVGECLIIENPLVQRKEMEREEKFSPATPGNCKLLLSENHSMVKVCSSYEVDTKLLSLIYLPVKESHDYYSLGDIVANGQNLDGRIINVLAAVRSVGEPKYFTTSDRRKGQRCEVKLYDETESSFAMICWDRESTLLAQSWAPRETVIFASDVRISFDKFRNCMTATVISKTIITTNPDTPEANILLNFIRENTETGAPDNEIDSYLKESINLNTIVDVYTVKQLKVKALKKEGKADPFYGILYAYISTLSIDDETTKVVRNRCSGCGYIVNEASNACTTCNKDSSGFQSVFFSFDMLVDLSDHTGTLHSCSLTGSAAQETLGCTFVWSHRARGGFRISVLSCKLADPAEASRNLSGQGNI
;
A
#
# COMPACT_ATOMS: atom_id res chain seq x y z
N MET A 1 -15.69 -53.29 -13.70
CA MET A 1 -17.00 -52.74 -13.29
C MET A 1 -17.16 -52.95 -11.79
N ALA A 2 -17.14 -51.87 -11.02
CA ALA A 2 -17.88 -51.72 -9.76
C ALA A 2 -17.77 -50.24 -9.38
N SER A 3 -18.78 -49.50 -9.77
CA SER A 3 -19.07 -48.11 -9.43
C SER A 3 -19.30 -47.95 -7.93
N PHE A 4 -18.67 -46.95 -7.33
CA PHE A 4 -19.21 -46.26 -6.14
C PHE A 4 -18.76 -44.80 -6.14
N SER A 5 -19.20 -44.03 -7.14
CA SER A 5 -19.26 -42.58 -7.02
C SER A 5 -20.57 -42.26 -6.30
N ALA A 6 -20.53 -42.29 -4.97
CA ALA A 6 -21.57 -41.63 -4.20
C ALA A 6 -21.42 -40.14 -4.50
N SER A 7 -22.37 -39.60 -5.27
CA SER A 7 -22.50 -38.15 -5.47
C SER A 7 -22.55 -37.50 -4.09
N LYS A 8 -21.46 -36.85 -3.66
CA LYS A 8 -21.44 -36.07 -2.42
C LYS A 8 -22.39 -34.89 -2.67
N THR A 9 -23.63 -34.97 -2.20
CA THR A 9 -24.61 -33.88 -2.34
C THR A 9 -24.20 -32.74 -1.41
N PHE A 10 -23.56 -31.72 -1.96
CA PHE A 10 -23.28 -30.47 -1.25
C PHE A 10 -24.48 -29.53 -1.39
N THR A 11 -24.83 -28.82 -0.32
CA THR A 11 -25.84 -27.75 -0.36
C THR A 11 -25.19 -26.47 -0.90
N ALA A 12 -25.86 -25.77 -1.81
CA ALA A 12 -25.38 -24.49 -2.32
C ALA A 12 -25.60 -23.38 -1.28
N LEU A 13 -24.73 -22.38 -1.26
CA LEU A 13 -24.85 -21.21 -0.39
C LEU A 13 -26.11 -20.38 -0.71
N SER A 14 -26.60 -20.43 -1.95
CA SER A 14 -27.86 -19.80 -2.37
C SER A 14 -29.08 -20.37 -1.65
N ASP A 15 -29.01 -21.64 -1.24
CA ASP A 15 -30.15 -22.38 -0.68
C ASP A 15 -30.20 -22.31 0.85
N LEU A 16 -29.23 -21.61 1.46
CA LEU A 16 -29.10 -21.48 2.91
C LEU A 16 -30.25 -20.67 3.50
N HIS A 17 -30.97 -21.31 4.41
CA HIS A 17 -31.96 -20.67 5.27
C HIS A 17 -31.72 -21.03 6.74
N PRO A 18 -32.18 -20.19 7.69
CA PRO A 18 -31.97 -20.44 9.12
C PRO A 18 -32.53 -21.79 9.56
N ASN A 19 -31.89 -22.41 10.55
CA ASN A 19 -32.30 -23.68 11.18
C ASN A 19 -32.24 -24.93 10.29
N MET A 20 -31.58 -24.88 9.13
CA MET A 20 -31.18 -26.09 8.42
C MET A 20 -30.24 -26.95 9.29
N ALA A 21 -30.39 -28.27 9.19
CA ALA A 21 -29.58 -29.25 9.91
C ALA A 21 -28.95 -30.27 8.94
N ASN A 22 -27.92 -30.97 9.41
CA ASN A 22 -27.20 -31.99 8.63
C ASN A 22 -26.63 -31.47 7.30
N LEU A 23 -26.22 -30.20 7.30
CA LEU A 23 -25.68 -29.54 6.12
C LEU A 23 -24.25 -29.99 5.82
N LYS A 24 -23.96 -30.10 4.53
CA LYS A 24 -22.63 -30.32 4.01
C LYS A 24 -22.38 -29.32 2.88
N LEU A 25 -21.40 -28.46 3.06
CA LEU A 25 -21.06 -27.37 2.15
C LEU A 25 -19.66 -27.57 1.60
N ILE A 26 -19.41 -27.06 0.40
CA ILE A 26 -18.07 -26.93 -0.17
C ILE A 26 -17.90 -25.50 -0.68
N GLY A 27 -16.73 -24.92 -0.45
CA GLY A 27 -16.41 -23.61 -1.02
C GLY A 27 -14.97 -23.19 -0.78
N ILE A 28 -14.53 -22.19 -1.54
CA ILE A 28 -13.19 -21.62 -1.44
C ILE A 28 -13.14 -20.50 -0.41
N VAL A 29 -12.08 -20.46 0.40
CA VAL A 29 -11.86 -19.39 1.38
C VAL A 29 -11.37 -18.15 0.65
N ILE A 30 -12.15 -17.08 0.71
CA ILE A 30 -11.82 -15.79 0.06
C ILE A 30 -11.39 -14.71 1.06
N GLY A 31 -11.60 -14.93 2.36
CA GLY A 31 -11.17 -14.01 3.42
C GLY A 31 -11.05 -14.72 4.75
N LYS A 32 -10.13 -14.29 5.61
CA LYS A 32 -9.86 -14.91 6.91
C LYS A 32 -9.25 -13.87 7.85
N THR A 33 -9.61 -13.93 9.13
CA THR A 33 -9.06 -13.05 10.17
C THR A 33 -8.22 -13.84 11.16
N ASP A 34 -7.31 -13.16 11.85
CA ASP A 34 -6.58 -13.74 12.98
C ASP A 34 -7.51 -14.28 14.09
N VAL A 35 -7.00 -15.27 14.81
CA VAL A 35 -7.62 -15.83 16.01
C VAL A 35 -7.72 -14.75 17.10
N LYS A 36 -8.90 -14.61 17.69
CA LYS A 36 -9.17 -13.66 18.77
C LYS A 36 -9.62 -14.39 20.03
N GLY A 37 -8.99 -14.08 21.16
CA GLY A 37 -9.38 -14.54 22.49
C GLY A 37 -10.24 -13.50 23.22
N PHE A 38 -11.24 -13.97 23.95
CA PHE A 38 -12.14 -13.14 24.77
C PHE A 38 -12.37 -13.82 26.12
N PRO A 39 -12.50 -13.06 27.23
CA PRO A 39 -12.93 -13.64 28.50
C PRO A 39 -14.30 -14.32 28.38
N ASP A 40 -14.42 -15.56 28.84
CA ASP A 40 -15.69 -16.30 28.81
C ASP A 40 -16.64 -15.72 29.88
N ARG A 41 -17.78 -15.21 29.41
CA ARG A 41 -18.83 -14.65 30.28
C ARG A 41 -19.57 -15.74 31.06
N LYS A 42 -19.59 -16.98 30.57
CA LYS A 42 -20.27 -18.11 31.23
C LYS A 42 -19.38 -18.76 32.27
N ASN A 43 -18.09 -18.85 32.00
CA ASN A 43 -17.10 -19.48 32.85
C ASN A 43 -16.02 -18.47 33.25
N ILE A 44 -16.30 -17.73 34.34
CA ILE A 44 -15.42 -16.69 34.86
C ILE A 44 -14.03 -17.29 35.16
N GLY A 45 -13.00 -16.73 34.53
CA GLY A 45 -11.60 -17.19 34.66
C GLY A 45 -11.10 -18.04 33.49
N SER A 46 -11.96 -18.40 32.55
CA SER A 46 -11.56 -19.02 31.28
C SER A 46 -11.68 -18.05 30.11
N GLU A 47 -10.94 -18.31 29.04
CA GLU A 47 -11.01 -17.57 27.79
C GLU A 47 -11.65 -18.43 26.70
N ARG A 48 -12.36 -17.77 25.77
CA ARG A 48 -12.97 -18.38 24.60
C ARG A 48 -12.41 -17.74 23.35
N TYR A 49 -12.11 -18.58 22.36
CA TYR A 49 -11.45 -18.15 21.14
C TYR A 49 -12.40 -18.21 19.96
N THR A 50 -12.17 -17.35 18.98
CA THR A 50 -12.91 -17.33 17.73
C THR A 50 -12.00 -17.13 16.53
N LEU A 51 -12.40 -17.75 15.42
CA LEU A 51 -11.86 -17.57 14.09
C LEU A 51 -13.01 -17.19 13.16
N SER A 52 -12.81 -16.17 12.33
CA SER A 52 -13.77 -15.76 11.31
C SER A 52 -13.16 -15.84 9.92
N PHE A 53 -13.91 -16.36 8.96
CA PHE A 53 -13.50 -16.47 7.57
C PHE A 53 -14.72 -16.41 6.64
N THR A 54 -14.49 -16.18 5.36
CA THR A 54 -15.52 -16.04 4.33
C THR A 54 -15.32 -17.11 3.27
N VAL A 55 -16.39 -17.81 2.93
CA VAL A 55 -16.38 -18.90 1.95
C VAL A 55 -17.27 -18.55 0.77
N ARG A 56 -16.80 -18.84 -0.44
CA ARG A 56 -17.52 -18.64 -1.70
C ARG A 56 -17.72 -19.98 -2.43
N ASP A 57 -18.90 -20.21 -2.96
CA ASP A 57 -19.22 -21.41 -3.76
C ASP A 57 -19.60 -21.08 -5.22
N SER A 58 -19.94 -19.83 -5.49
CA SER A 58 -20.39 -19.33 -6.78
C SER A 58 -20.01 -17.86 -6.94
N PRO A 59 -20.07 -17.29 -8.17
CA PRO A 59 -19.70 -15.88 -8.38
C PRO A 59 -20.48 -14.90 -7.50
N ALA A 60 -21.78 -15.17 -7.33
CA ALA A 60 -22.72 -14.29 -6.64
C ALA A 60 -22.97 -14.64 -5.16
N HIS A 61 -22.54 -15.80 -4.66
CA HIS A 61 -22.83 -16.23 -3.28
C HIS A 61 -21.57 -16.55 -2.50
N PHE A 62 -21.46 -15.88 -1.36
CA PHE A 62 -20.44 -16.12 -0.35
C PHE A 62 -21.01 -15.78 1.03
N VAL A 63 -20.47 -16.42 2.07
CA VAL A 63 -21.01 -16.37 3.42
C VAL A 63 -19.90 -16.24 4.46
N ASN A 64 -20.17 -15.48 5.51
CA ASN A 64 -19.30 -15.40 6.67
C ASN A 64 -19.48 -16.64 7.56
N VAL A 65 -18.37 -17.18 8.01
CA VAL A 65 -18.27 -18.34 8.90
C VAL A 65 -17.52 -17.91 10.15
N ALA A 66 -18.09 -18.19 11.32
CA ALA A 66 -17.43 -17.95 12.60
C ALA A 66 -17.37 -19.25 13.42
N SER A 67 -16.16 -19.64 13.80
CA SER A 67 -15.92 -20.78 14.68
C SER A 67 -15.65 -20.30 16.10
N TRP A 68 -16.18 -21.03 17.09
CA TRP A 68 -15.97 -20.74 18.51
C TRP A 68 -15.62 -22.01 19.27
N GLY A 69 -14.59 -21.95 20.11
CA GLY A 69 -14.13 -23.11 20.89
C GLY A 69 -12.99 -22.78 21.84
N SER A 70 -12.29 -23.84 22.27
CA SER A 70 -11.05 -23.77 23.04
C SER A 70 -9.91 -23.11 22.24
N GLU A 71 -8.87 -22.65 22.94
CA GLU A 71 -7.69 -22.07 22.28
C GLU A 71 -7.04 -23.05 21.30
N ASP A 72 -6.77 -24.28 21.77
CA ASP A 72 -6.08 -25.30 20.99
C ASP A 72 -6.87 -25.68 19.74
N TYR A 73 -8.19 -25.87 19.87
CA TYR A 73 -9.06 -26.15 18.73
C TYR A 73 -9.05 -25.02 17.71
N ILE A 74 -9.25 -23.78 18.14
CA ILE A 74 -9.35 -22.64 17.21
C ILE A 74 -8.01 -22.34 16.55
N ARG A 75 -6.88 -22.46 17.27
CA ARG A 75 -5.55 -22.31 16.68
C ARG A 75 -5.25 -23.43 15.69
N SER A 76 -5.52 -24.68 16.05
CA SER A 76 -5.36 -25.83 15.15
C SER A 76 -6.21 -25.68 13.89
N LEU A 77 -7.47 -25.26 14.03
CA LEU A 77 -8.36 -24.97 12.90
C LEU A 77 -7.85 -23.81 12.05
N SER A 78 -7.35 -22.74 12.67
CA SER A 78 -6.79 -21.60 11.94
C SER A 78 -5.53 -21.97 11.18
N ASP A 79 -4.67 -22.84 11.72
CA ASP A 79 -3.43 -23.23 11.04
C ASP A 79 -3.64 -24.34 10.00
N SER A 80 -4.79 -25.03 10.01
CA SER A 80 -5.07 -26.11 9.07
C SER A 80 -5.41 -25.66 7.65
N PHE A 81 -5.75 -24.38 7.44
CA PHE A 81 -6.06 -23.86 6.11
C PHE A 81 -5.69 -22.39 5.87
N ARG A 82 -5.65 -21.97 4.60
CA ARG A 82 -5.34 -20.62 4.12
C ARG A 82 -6.41 -20.08 3.18
N VAL A 83 -6.35 -18.77 2.93
CA VAL A 83 -7.12 -18.13 1.84
C VAL A 83 -6.68 -18.75 0.51
N GLY A 84 -7.65 -19.06 -0.36
CA GLY A 84 -7.44 -19.77 -1.62
C GLY A 84 -7.66 -21.28 -1.55
N GLU A 85 -7.77 -21.87 -0.35
CA GLU A 85 -8.05 -23.30 -0.20
C GLU A 85 -9.55 -23.58 -0.18
N CYS A 86 -9.93 -24.75 -0.70
CA CYS A 86 -11.30 -25.23 -0.67
C CYS A 86 -11.57 -26.03 0.60
N LEU A 87 -12.69 -25.76 1.25
CA LEU A 87 -13.10 -26.42 2.48
C LEU A 87 -14.41 -27.17 2.28
N ILE A 88 -14.50 -28.34 2.91
CA ILE A 88 -15.75 -29.02 3.21
C ILE A 88 -16.14 -28.67 4.64
N ILE A 89 -17.33 -28.11 4.80
CA ILE A 89 -17.90 -27.77 6.11
C ILE A 89 -19.10 -28.68 6.36
N GLU A 90 -19.04 -29.47 7.42
CA GLU A 90 -20.11 -30.38 7.83
C GLU A 90 -20.75 -29.88 9.12
N ASN A 91 -22.09 -29.97 9.18
CA ASN A 91 -22.93 -29.58 10.30
C ASN A 91 -22.67 -28.16 10.85
N PRO A 92 -22.58 -27.12 9.99
CA PRO A 92 -22.62 -25.75 10.47
C PRO A 92 -24.02 -25.40 11.01
N LEU A 93 -24.08 -24.57 12.05
CA LEU A 93 -25.32 -23.95 12.49
C LEU A 93 -25.60 -22.71 11.62
N VAL A 94 -26.71 -22.73 10.87
CA VAL A 94 -27.12 -21.58 10.04
C VAL A 94 -27.92 -20.59 10.88
N GLN A 95 -27.38 -19.38 11.04
CA GLN A 95 -28.03 -18.31 11.79
C GLN A 95 -28.36 -17.15 10.85
N ARG A 96 -29.44 -16.41 11.15
CA ARG A 96 -29.73 -15.14 10.50
C ARG A 96 -28.69 -14.08 10.91
N LYS A 97 -28.20 -13.32 9.94
CA LYS A 97 -27.28 -12.19 10.12
C LYS A 97 -28.03 -10.99 10.71
N GLU A 98 -27.45 -10.35 11.72
CA GLU A 98 -27.89 -9.05 12.22
C GLU A 98 -27.14 -7.94 11.46
N MET A 99 -27.68 -7.50 10.32
CA MET A 99 -26.96 -6.67 9.34
C MET A 99 -26.30 -5.42 9.96
N GLU A 100 -27.02 -4.63 10.74
CA GLU A 100 -26.53 -3.37 11.30
C GLU A 100 -25.33 -3.51 12.25
N ARG A 101 -25.23 -4.63 12.95
CA ARG A 101 -24.17 -4.87 13.94
C ARG A 101 -22.99 -5.63 13.32
N GLU A 102 -23.27 -6.61 12.46
CA GLU A 102 -22.25 -7.52 11.96
C GLU A 102 -21.44 -6.94 10.81
N GLU A 103 -22.08 -6.18 9.90
CA GLU A 103 -21.37 -5.51 8.80
C GLU A 103 -20.45 -4.39 9.29
N LYS A 104 -20.49 -4.04 10.58
CA LYS A 104 -19.52 -3.13 11.22
C LYS A 104 -18.17 -3.78 11.48
N PHE A 105 -18.09 -5.10 11.52
CA PHE A 105 -16.85 -5.81 11.87
C PHE A 105 -16.48 -6.96 10.93
N SER A 106 -17.39 -7.38 10.05
CA SER A 106 -17.20 -8.47 9.09
C SER A 106 -17.47 -8.01 7.65
N PRO A 107 -16.94 -8.73 6.65
CA PRO A 107 -17.24 -8.44 5.24
C PRO A 107 -18.75 -8.45 4.98
N ALA A 108 -19.21 -7.53 4.12
CA ALA A 108 -20.59 -7.53 3.65
C ALA A 108 -20.79 -8.73 2.71
N THR A 109 -21.89 -9.46 2.92
CA THR A 109 -22.21 -10.72 2.20
C THR A 109 -23.60 -10.60 1.58
N PRO A 110 -23.83 -11.18 0.39
CA PRO A 110 -25.10 -11.06 -0.34
C PRO A 110 -26.27 -11.76 0.35
N GLY A 111 -25.99 -12.83 1.12
CA GLY A 111 -27.00 -13.58 1.86
C GLY A 111 -27.34 -12.99 3.23
N ASN A 112 -28.54 -13.34 3.72
CA ASN A 112 -29.05 -12.98 5.06
C ASN A 112 -28.64 -13.98 6.16
N CYS A 113 -27.81 -14.96 5.82
CA CYS A 113 -27.39 -16.04 6.69
C CYS A 113 -25.89 -15.93 6.99
N LYS A 114 -25.48 -16.51 8.11
CA LYS A 114 -24.08 -16.77 8.47
C LYS A 114 -23.97 -18.19 9.02
N LEU A 115 -22.76 -18.72 9.01
CA LEU A 115 -22.48 -20.06 9.51
C LEU A 115 -21.74 -19.96 10.85
N LEU A 116 -22.20 -20.71 11.84
CA LEU A 116 -21.52 -20.88 13.10
C LEU A 116 -20.99 -22.31 13.22
N LEU A 117 -19.71 -22.42 13.56
CA LEU A 117 -19.06 -23.70 13.79
C LEU A 117 -18.83 -23.90 15.28
N SER A 118 -19.10 -25.12 15.75
CA SER A 118 -18.84 -25.55 17.11
C SER A 118 -17.88 -26.72 17.11
N GLU A 119 -16.91 -26.67 18.03
CA GLU A 119 -15.91 -27.71 18.28
C GLU A 119 -16.48 -29.13 18.35
N ASN A 120 -17.64 -29.31 18.97
CA ASN A 120 -18.22 -30.63 19.22
C ASN A 120 -19.21 -31.12 18.15
N HIS A 121 -19.66 -30.23 17.27
CA HIS A 121 -20.79 -30.51 16.38
C HIS A 121 -20.47 -30.27 14.90
N SER A 122 -19.52 -29.40 14.60
CA SER A 122 -19.15 -29.02 13.25
C SER A 122 -17.77 -29.54 12.90
N MET A 123 -17.55 -29.84 11.63
CA MET A 123 -16.26 -30.32 11.14
C MET A 123 -15.86 -29.53 9.90
N VAL A 124 -14.57 -29.17 9.85
CA VAL A 124 -13.96 -28.50 8.70
C VAL A 124 -12.85 -29.39 8.18
N LYS A 125 -12.86 -29.66 6.88
CA LYS A 125 -11.84 -30.44 6.18
C LYS A 125 -11.36 -29.68 4.97
N VAL A 126 -10.05 -29.59 4.78
CA VAL A 126 -9.47 -29.08 3.53
C VAL A 126 -9.70 -30.11 2.44
N CYS A 127 -10.22 -29.66 1.29
CA CYS A 127 -10.39 -30.51 0.12
C CYS A 127 -9.01 -30.91 -0.42
N SER A 128 -8.83 -32.19 -0.72
CA SER A 128 -7.70 -32.64 -1.51
C SER A 128 -7.86 -32.22 -2.97
N SER A 129 -6.74 -32.04 -3.67
CA SER A 129 -6.70 -31.54 -5.07
C SER A 129 -7.56 -32.32 -6.07
N TYR A 130 -7.85 -33.60 -5.81
CA TYR A 130 -8.71 -34.45 -6.64
C TYR A 130 -10.22 -34.29 -6.38
N GLU A 131 -10.63 -33.61 -5.30
CA GLU A 131 -12.05 -33.39 -4.96
C GLU A 131 -12.57 -32.02 -5.42
N VAL A 132 -11.70 -31.15 -5.91
CA VAL A 132 -12.02 -29.75 -6.20
C VAL A 132 -12.22 -29.54 -7.69
N ASP A 133 -13.41 -29.05 -8.06
CA ASP A 133 -13.70 -28.59 -9.42
C ASP A 133 -12.86 -27.34 -9.73
N THR A 134 -12.25 -27.28 -10.92
CA THR A 134 -11.48 -26.11 -11.39
C THR A 134 -12.33 -24.85 -11.42
N LYS A 135 -13.65 -24.99 -11.62
CA LYS A 135 -14.62 -23.89 -11.52
C LYS A 135 -14.72 -23.28 -10.13
N LEU A 136 -14.50 -24.07 -9.08
CA LEU A 136 -14.52 -23.57 -7.70
C LEU A 136 -13.22 -22.80 -7.40
N LEU A 137 -12.09 -23.27 -7.93
CA LEU A 137 -10.80 -22.60 -7.79
C LEU A 137 -10.80 -21.23 -8.48
N SER A 138 -11.39 -21.11 -9.67
CA SER A 138 -11.40 -19.83 -10.41
C SER A 138 -12.15 -18.71 -9.71
N LEU A 139 -13.03 -19.03 -8.74
CA LEU A 139 -13.78 -18.05 -7.95
C LEU A 139 -12.89 -17.16 -7.05
N ILE A 140 -11.65 -17.58 -6.77
CA ILE A 140 -10.69 -16.78 -5.98
C ILE A 140 -10.29 -15.50 -6.71
N TYR A 141 -10.34 -15.50 -8.04
CA TYR A 141 -9.98 -14.37 -8.90
C TYR A 141 -11.15 -13.41 -9.13
N LEU A 142 -12.33 -13.66 -8.54
CA LEU A 142 -13.48 -12.77 -8.67
C LEU A 142 -13.50 -11.78 -7.50
N PRO A 143 -13.60 -10.46 -7.75
CA PRO A 143 -13.86 -9.49 -6.70
C PRO A 143 -15.18 -9.78 -5.95
N VAL A 144 -15.29 -9.30 -4.71
CA VAL A 144 -16.53 -9.36 -3.91
C VAL A 144 -17.41 -8.11 -4.06
N LYS A 145 -16.90 -7.11 -4.80
CA LYS A 145 -17.59 -5.87 -5.17
C LYS A 145 -17.62 -5.77 -6.70
N GLU A 146 -18.40 -4.83 -7.21
CA GLU A 146 -18.40 -4.51 -8.63
C GLU A 146 -16.99 -4.08 -9.09
N SER A 147 -16.55 -4.57 -10.24
CA SER A 147 -15.17 -4.36 -10.71
C SER A 147 -14.82 -2.90 -10.98
N HIS A 148 -15.83 -2.08 -11.26
CA HIS A 148 -15.70 -0.64 -11.53
C HIS A 148 -15.93 0.23 -10.27
N ASP A 149 -16.33 -0.37 -9.14
CA ASP A 149 -16.52 0.34 -7.87
C ASP A 149 -15.19 0.40 -7.11
N TYR A 150 -14.26 1.22 -7.57
CA TYR A 150 -13.01 1.50 -6.87
C TYR A 150 -12.57 2.94 -7.08
N TYR A 151 -11.68 3.42 -6.21
CA TYR A 151 -11.01 4.71 -6.38
C TYR A 151 -9.62 4.48 -6.95
N SER A 152 -9.23 5.31 -7.93
CA SER A 152 -7.82 5.40 -8.33
C SER A 152 -6.97 5.93 -7.18
N LEU A 153 -5.70 5.56 -7.13
CA LEU A 153 -4.80 6.03 -6.07
C LEU A 153 -4.66 7.55 -6.11
N GLY A 154 -4.64 8.15 -7.30
CA GLY A 154 -4.56 9.60 -7.50
C GLY A 154 -5.80 10.33 -6.99
N ASP A 155 -6.99 9.76 -7.17
CA ASP A 155 -8.21 10.32 -6.58
C ASP A 155 -8.16 10.28 -5.05
N ILE A 156 -7.60 9.22 -4.46
CA ILE A 156 -7.44 9.13 -3.00
C ILE A 156 -6.52 10.24 -2.50
N VAL A 157 -5.37 10.42 -3.16
CA VAL A 157 -4.39 11.46 -2.81
C VAL A 157 -4.98 12.86 -3.01
N ALA A 158 -5.67 13.11 -4.13
CA ALA A 158 -6.26 14.41 -4.45
C ALA A 158 -7.38 14.81 -3.48
N ASN A 159 -8.20 13.85 -3.02
CA ASN A 159 -9.22 14.12 -2.00
C ASN A 159 -8.60 14.35 -0.60
N GLY A 160 -7.40 13.81 -0.38
CA GLY A 160 -6.64 13.99 0.86
C GLY A 160 -7.44 13.62 2.10
N GLN A 161 -7.39 14.49 3.12
CA GLN A 161 -8.00 14.24 4.43
C GLN A 161 -9.54 14.10 4.40
N ASN A 162 -10.23 14.46 3.31
CA ASN A 162 -11.67 14.24 3.18
C ASN A 162 -12.05 12.75 3.18
N LEU A 163 -11.10 11.88 2.81
CA LEU A 163 -11.26 10.43 2.85
C LEU A 163 -10.74 9.79 4.14
N ASP A 164 -10.29 10.58 5.12
CA ASP A 164 -9.81 10.03 6.40
C ASP A 164 -10.93 9.26 7.11
N GLY A 165 -10.63 8.00 7.44
CA GLY A 165 -11.57 7.08 8.08
C GLY A 165 -12.62 6.47 7.15
N ARG A 166 -12.63 6.81 5.85
CA ARG A 166 -13.54 6.20 4.87
C ARG A 166 -13.09 4.77 4.54
N ILE A 167 -14.07 3.94 4.21
CA ILE A 167 -13.86 2.57 3.74
C ILE A 167 -14.26 2.56 2.26
N ILE A 168 -13.32 2.22 1.39
CA ILE A 168 -13.50 2.23 -0.07
C ILE A 168 -12.80 1.00 -0.67
N ASN A 169 -13.02 0.76 -1.96
CA ASN A 169 -12.29 -0.28 -2.69
C ASN A 169 -11.15 0.34 -3.51
N VAL A 170 -10.07 -0.41 -3.69
CA VAL A 170 -8.88 0.01 -4.43
C VAL A 170 -8.44 -1.10 -5.38
N LEU A 171 -8.23 -0.76 -6.65
CA LEU A 171 -7.55 -1.61 -7.63
C LEU A 171 -6.16 -1.03 -7.88
N ALA A 172 -5.11 -1.79 -7.59
CA ALA A 172 -3.74 -1.30 -7.76
C ALA A 172 -2.73 -2.43 -7.99
N ALA A 173 -1.59 -2.08 -8.59
CA ALA A 173 -0.45 -2.93 -8.78
C ALA A 173 0.44 -2.95 -7.53
N VAL A 174 1.07 -4.09 -7.25
CA VAL A 174 2.04 -4.21 -6.15
C VAL A 174 3.40 -3.71 -6.63
N ARG A 175 3.88 -2.59 -6.08
CA ARG A 175 5.22 -2.03 -6.39
C ARG A 175 6.32 -2.74 -5.62
N SER A 176 6.11 -2.97 -4.33
CA SER A 176 7.04 -3.65 -3.44
C SER A 176 6.34 -4.12 -2.18
N VAL A 177 6.79 -5.24 -1.64
CA VAL A 177 6.32 -5.76 -0.36
C VAL A 177 7.43 -5.58 0.67
N GLY A 178 7.15 -4.87 1.76
CA GLY A 178 8.10 -4.66 2.84
C GLY A 178 8.18 -5.86 3.78
N GLU A 179 9.31 -6.00 4.47
CA GLU A 179 9.52 -7.04 5.48
C GLU A 179 8.52 -6.95 6.64
N PRO A 180 7.96 -8.09 7.12
CA PRO A 180 7.09 -8.11 8.30
C PRO A 180 7.84 -7.64 9.55
N LYS A 181 7.29 -6.63 10.22
CA LYS A 181 7.82 -6.08 11.47
C LYS A 181 6.96 -6.53 12.65
N TYR A 182 7.59 -7.16 13.63
CA TYR A 182 6.94 -7.61 14.86
C TYR A 182 7.08 -6.56 15.96
N PHE A 183 6.04 -6.39 16.76
CA PHE A 183 6.05 -5.49 17.90
C PHE A 183 5.25 -6.07 19.06
N THR A 184 5.53 -5.56 20.26
CA THR A 184 4.73 -5.84 21.44
C THR A 184 4.07 -4.53 21.87
N THR A 185 2.75 -4.55 21.96
CA THR A 185 1.94 -3.41 22.42
C THR A 185 2.13 -3.18 23.92
N SER A 186 1.71 -2.02 24.42
CA SER A 186 1.85 -1.64 25.84
C SER A 186 1.14 -2.60 26.80
N ASP A 187 0.09 -3.29 26.35
CA ASP A 187 -0.62 -4.31 27.11
C ASP A 187 -0.09 -5.74 26.89
N ARG A 188 1.14 -5.85 26.37
CA ARG A 188 1.89 -7.10 26.13
C ARG A 188 1.32 -8.01 25.05
N ARG A 189 0.35 -7.55 24.23
CA ARG A 189 -0.07 -8.30 23.05
C ARG A 189 0.98 -8.21 21.96
N LYS A 190 1.33 -9.36 21.39
CA LYS A 190 2.19 -9.45 20.19
C LYS A 190 1.39 -9.02 18.96
N GLY A 191 1.97 -8.18 18.14
CA GLY A 191 1.43 -7.74 16.87
C GLY A 191 2.48 -7.80 15.78
N GLN A 192 2.03 -7.67 14.53
CA GLN A 192 2.90 -7.53 13.38
C GLN A 192 2.35 -6.47 12.44
N ARG A 193 3.20 -5.99 11.54
CA ARG A 193 2.80 -5.13 10.45
C ARG A 193 3.63 -5.43 9.21
N CYS A 194 3.00 -5.43 8.06
CA CYS A 194 3.65 -5.48 6.76
C CYS A 194 3.15 -4.29 5.95
N GLU A 195 4.09 -3.53 5.38
CA GLU A 195 3.76 -2.40 4.53
C GLU A 195 3.97 -2.79 3.07
N VAL A 196 2.95 -2.57 2.25
CA VAL A 196 2.97 -2.82 0.81
C VAL A 196 2.88 -1.48 0.11
N LYS A 197 3.77 -1.25 -0.84
CA LYS A 197 3.66 -0.09 -1.74
C LYS A 197 2.85 -0.52 -2.95
N LEU A 198 1.75 0.18 -3.18
CA LEU A 198 0.89 0.05 -4.33
C LEU A 198 1.19 1.15 -5.35
N TYR A 199 0.84 0.93 -6.61
CA TYR A 199 0.92 1.94 -7.65
C TYR A 199 -0.12 1.68 -8.75
N ASP A 200 -0.47 2.72 -9.49
CA ASP A 200 -1.28 2.64 -10.69
C ASP A 200 -0.82 3.70 -11.70
N GLU A 201 -1.62 3.99 -12.72
CA GLU A 201 -1.32 5.01 -13.73
C GLU A 201 -1.27 6.44 -13.16
N THR A 202 -1.93 6.67 -12.01
CA THR A 202 -2.15 7.98 -11.41
C THR A 202 -1.19 8.28 -10.26
N GLU A 203 -0.78 7.25 -9.50
CA GLU A 203 0.16 7.37 -8.39
C GLU A 203 1.25 6.31 -8.46
N SER A 204 2.50 6.78 -8.41
CA SER A 204 3.65 5.89 -8.47
C SER A 204 3.90 5.12 -7.16
N SER A 205 3.41 5.59 -6.02
CA SER A 205 3.62 4.92 -4.74
C SER A 205 2.58 5.33 -3.70
N PHE A 206 1.81 4.35 -3.24
CA PHE A 206 0.78 4.51 -2.21
C PHE A 206 0.95 3.42 -1.15
N ALA A 207 0.97 3.79 0.13
CA ALA A 207 1.22 2.82 1.20
C ALA A 207 -0.06 2.11 1.64
N MET A 208 -0.05 0.78 1.66
CA MET A 208 -1.07 -0.07 2.27
C MET A 208 -0.46 -0.85 3.44
N ILE A 209 -1.15 -0.88 4.59
CA ILE A 209 -0.68 -1.53 5.81
C ILE A 209 -1.54 -2.77 6.11
N CYS A 210 -0.87 -3.92 6.21
CA CYS A 210 -1.41 -5.18 6.69
C CYS A 210 -1.00 -5.39 8.15
N TRP A 211 -1.95 -5.68 9.04
CA TRP A 211 -1.69 -5.84 10.49
C TRP A 211 -1.82 -7.29 10.96
N ASP A 212 -2.75 -8.03 10.38
CA ASP A 212 -3.02 -9.42 10.77
C ASP A 212 -2.08 -10.39 10.03
N ARG A 213 -1.97 -11.61 10.55
CA ARG A 213 -1.09 -12.64 9.99
C ARG A 213 -1.52 -13.08 8.62
N GLU A 214 -2.82 -13.26 8.41
CA GLU A 214 -3.32 -13.80 7.14
C GLU A 214 -3.12 -12.80 6.00
N SER A 215 -3.41 -11.50 6.20
CA SER A 215 -3.16 -10.47 5.19
C SER A 215 -1.67 -10.22 4.96
N THR A 216 -0.83 -10.35 6.00
CA THR A 216 0.63 -10.27 5.86
C THR A 216 1.17 -11.45 5.04
N LEU A 217 0.75 -12.68 5.33
CA LEU A 217 1.17 -13.86 4.57
C LEU A 217 0.71 -13.79 3.11
N LEU A 218 -0.52 -13.33 2.87
CA LEU A 218 -1.02 -13.08 1.52
C LEU A 218 -0.15 -12.04 0.80
N ALA A 219 0.14 -10.92 1.45
CA ALA A 219 0.99 -9.88 0.88
C ALA A 219 2.41 -10.36 0.54
N GLN A 220 3.01 -11.18 1.40
CA GLN A 220 4.34 -11.76 1.19
C GLN A 220 4.40 -12.73 -0.01
N SER A 221 3.25 -13.25 -0.46
CA SER A 221 3.19 -14.10 -1.66
C SER A 221 3.15 -13.33 -2.98
N TRP A 222 2.96 -12.01 -2.94
CA TRP A 222 2.84 -11.19 -4.15
C TRP A 222 4.19 -10.94 -4.80
N ALA A 223 4.26 -11.20 -6.10
CA ALA A 223 5.37 -10.81 -6.95
C ALA A 223 5.27 -9.30 -7.29
N PRO A 224 6.21 -8.46 -6.84
CA PRO A 224 6.23 -7.04 -7.19
C PRO A 224 6.32 -6.84 -8.71
N ARG A 225 5.63 -5.82 -9.22
CA ARG A 225 5.54 -5.49 -10.66
C ARG A 225 4.95 -6.60 -11.54
N GLU A 226 4.28 -7.58 -10.93
CA GLU A 226 3.57 -8.65 -11.64
C GLU A 226 2.16 -8.87 -11.05
N THR A 227 1.97 -8.53 -9.78
CA THR A 227 0.72 -8.76 -9.07
C THR A 227 -0.16 -7.51 -9.09
N VAL A 228 -1.42 -7.67 -9.50
CA VAL A 228 -2.49 -6.69 -9.33
C VAL A 228 -3.40 -7.17 -8.21
N ILE A 229 -3.88 -6.25 -7.37
CA ILE A 229 -4.81 -6.56 -6.30
C ILE A 229 -6.06 -5.69 -6.40
N PHE A 230 -7.21 -6.28 -6.10
CA PHE A 230 -8.44 -5.55 -5.78
C PHE A 230 -8.73 -5.71 -4.29
N ALA A 231 -8.47 -4.65 -3.54
CA ALA A 231 -8.68 -4.62 -2.10
C ALA A 231 -10.07 -4.01 -1.81
N SER A 232 -11.03 -4.89 -1.49
CA SER A 232 -12.41 -4.50 -1.16
C SER A 232 -12.50 -4.03 0.27
N ASP A 233 -13.20 -2.93 0.53
CA ASP A 233 -13.43 -2.38 1.87
C ASP A 233 -12.12 -2.12 2.66
N VAL A 234 -11.13 -1.47 2.06
CA VAL A 234 -9.94 -0.95 2.76
C VAL A 234 -10.24 0.38 3.44
N ARG A 235 -9.65 0.60 4.62
CA ARG A 235 -9.78 1.88 5.32
C ARG A 235 -8.72 2.84 4.82
N ILE A 236 -9.14 4.00 4.32
CA ILE A 236 -8.24 5.10 3.99
C ILE A 236 -8.03 5.96 5.24
N SER A 237 -6.80 6.39 5.48
CA SER A 237 -6.46 7.28 6.58
C SER A 237 -5.33 8.22 6.17
N PHE A 238 -5.28 9.39 6.81
CA PHE A 238 -4.17 10.32 6.65
C PHE A 238 -3.09 10.02 7.69
N ASP A 239 -1.92 9.57 7.23
CA ASP A 239 -0.75 9.39 8.07
C ASP A 239 -0.15 10.78 8.36
N LYS A 240 -0.41 11.29 9.57
CA LYS A 240 0.10 12.58 10.02
C LYS A 240 1.63 12.64 10.13
N PHE A 241 2.28 11.49 10.36
CA PHE A 241 3.74 11.44 10.48
C PHE A 241 4.40 11.51 9.10
N ARG A 242 3.84 10.79 8.13
CA ARG A 242 4.34 10.79 6.73
C ARG A 242 3.69 11.86 5.86
N ASN A 243 2.73 12.61 6.40
CA ASN A 243 1.97 13.63 5.71
C ASN A 243 1.35 13.14 4.39
N CYS A 244 0.85 11.89 4.36
CA CYS A 244 0.33 11.26 3.15
C CYS A 244 -0.89 10.36 3.42
N MET A 245 -1.64 10.04 2.36
CA MET A 245 -2.73 9.08 2.44
C MET A 245 -2.20 7.65 2.48
N THR A 246 -2.84 6.80 3.28
CA THR A 246 -2.51 5.38 3.38
C THR A 246 -3.78 4.53 3.45
N ALA A 247 -3.73 3.32 2.87
CA ALA A 247 -4.74 2.30 3.08
C ALA A 247 -4.35 1.39 4.25
N THR A 248 -5.34 0.91 4.99
CA THR A 248 -5.19 -0.08 6.04
C THR A 248 -6.16 -1.22 5.81
N VAL A 249 -5.62 -2.44 5.79
CA VAL A 249 -6.42 -3.67 5.78
C VAL A 249 -7.11 -3.81 7.14
N ILE A 250 -8.43 -3.98 7.11
CA ILE A 250 -9.28 -4.14 8.30
C ILE A 250 -9.98 -5.50 8.27
N SER A 251 -10.68 -5.87 9.35
CA SER A 251 -11.34 -7.17 9.46
C SER A 251 -12.47 -7.45 8.46
N LYS A 252 -12.88 -6.43 7.69
CA LYS A 252 -13.85 -6.55 6.59
C LYS A 252 -13.19 -6.68 5.22
N THR A 253 -11.90 -6.33 5.13
CA THR A 253 -11.22 -6.23 3.86
C THR A 253 -11.08 -7.62 3.25
N ILE A 254 -11.46 -7.75 1.98
CA ILE A 254 -11.21 -8.94 1.17
C ILE A 254 -10.31 -8.52 0.02
N ILE A 255 -9.16 -9.17 -0.11
CA ILE A 255 -8.17 -8.86 -1.15
C ILE A 255 -8.22 -9.96 -2.20
N THR A 256 -8.69 -9.60 -3.40
CA THR A 256 -8.65 -10.46 -4.57
C THR A 256 -7.32 -10.23 -5.28
N THR A 257 -6.48 -11.26 -5.37
CA THR A 257 -5.18 -11.19 -6.06
C THR A 257 -5.38 -11.58 -7.52
N ASN A 258 -4.80 -10.82 -8.45
CA ASN A 258 -4.94 -10.94 -9.90
C ASN A 258 -6.40 -11.15 -10.33
N PRO A 259 -7.28 -10.17 -10.03
CA PRO A 259 -8.70 -10.30 -10.33
C PRO A 259 -8.95 -10.45 -11.84
N ASP A 260 -9.81 -11.38 -12.22
CA ASP A 260 -10.20 -11.63 -13.62
C ASP A 260 -11.23 -10.58 -14.07
N THR A 261 -10.74 -9.37 -14.32
CA THR A 261 -11.56 -8.20 -14.69
C THR A 261 -10.89 -7.40 -15.81
N PRO A 262 -11.66 -6.72 -16.67
CA PRO A 262 -11.09 -5.86 -17.72
C PRO A 262 -10.16 -4.79 -17.15
N GLU A 263 -10.54 -4.16 -16.04
CA GLU A 263 -9.78 -3.06 -15.42
C GLU A 263 -8.43 -3.55 -14.90
N ALA A 264 -8.39 -4.74 -14.30
CA ALA A 264 -7.14 -5.33 -13.84
C ALA A 264 -6.23 -5.77 -14.99
N ASN A 265 -6.80 -6.26 -16.10
CA ASN A 265 -6.04 -6.59 -17.30
C ASN A 265 -5.43 -5.34 -17.96
N ILE A 266 -6.15 -4.21 -17.96
CA ILE A 266 -5.62 -2.91 -18.42
C ILE A 266 -4.42 -2.51 -17.55
N LEU A 267 -4.59 -2.55 -16.22
CA LEU A 267 -3.52 -2.22 -15.29
C LEU A 267 -2.32 -3.17 -15.42
N LEU A 268 -2.55 -4.46 -15.64
CA LEU A 268 -1.48 -5.44 -15.86
C LEU A 268 -0.69 -5.13 -17.14
N ASN A 269 -1.36 -4.74 -18.23
CA ASN A 269 -0.68 -4.33 -19.45
C ASN A 269 0.16 -3.06 -19.23
N PHE A 270 -0.39 -2.06 -18.52
CA PHE A 270 0.37 -0.88 -18.11
C PHE A 270 1.64 -1.25 -17.32
N ILE A 271 1.52 -2.19 -16.38
CA ILE A 271 2.68 -2.68 -15.62
C ILE A 271 3.71 -3.32 -16.55
N ARG A 272 3.26 -4.24 -17.42
CA ARG A 272 4.13 -4.98 -18.35
C ARG A 272 4.86 -4.07 -19.33
N GLU A 273 4.20 -3.05 -19.87
CA GLU A 273 4.85 -2.05 -20.71
C GLU A 273 5.95 -1.29 -19.94
N ASN A 274 5.74 -1.04 -18.65
CA ASN A 274 6.74 -0.42 -17.77
C ASN A 274 7.87 -1.38 -17.34
N THR A 275 7.67 -2.71 -17.35
CA THR A 275 8.71 -3.71 -17.05
C THR A 275 9.48 -4.17 -18.30
N GLU A 276 8.82 -4.36 -19.43
CA GLU A 276 9.40 -4.84 -20.70
C GLU A 276 10.23 -3.75 -21.42
N THR A 277 10.04 -2.47 -21.07
CA THR A 277 10.89 -1.36 -21.53
C THR A 277 12.32 -1.40 -21.00
N GLY A 278 12.71 -2.45 -20.25
CA GLY A 278 14.12 -2.86 -20.13
C GLY A 278 15.05 -1.77 -19.61
N ALA A 279 14.53 -0.78 -18.88
CA ALA A 279 15.37 -0.10 -17.93
C ALA A 279 15.71 -1.19 -16.91
N PRO A 280 16.97 -1.66 -16.79
CA PRO A 280 17.36 -2.22 -15.50
C PRO A 280 16.87 -1.19 -14.49
N ASP A 281 16.27 -1.62 -13.37
CA ASP A 281 16.13 -0.77 -12.20
C ASP A 281 17.47 -0.04 -12.13
N ASN A 282 17.48 1.23 -12.57
CA ASN A 282 18.72 1.97 -12.56
C ASN A 282 18.88 2.09 -11.07
N GLU A 283 19.83 1.32 -10.56
CA GLU A 283 20.22 1.29 -9.16
C GLU A 283 20.40 2.74 -8.68
N ILE A 284 20.60 3.71 -9.57
CA ILE A 284 20.55 5.16 -9.37
C ILE A 284 19.25 5.69 -8.69
N ASP A 285 18.06 5.16 -8.97
CA ASP A 285 16.80 5.59 -8.31
C ASP A 285 16.45 4.72 -7.08
N SER A 286 17.07 3.53 -6.92
CA SER A 286 17.11 2.84 -5.63
C SER A 286 18.18 3.43 -4.69
N TYR A 287 19.26 4.03 -5.20
CA TYR A 287 20.24 4.76 -4.40
C TYR A 287 19.68 6.09 -3.86
N LEU A 288 18.60 6.62 -4.44
CA LEU A 288 17.93 7.83 -3.96
C LEU A 288 16.62 7.56 -3.20
N LYS A 289 16.06 6.33 -3.26
CA LYS A 289 14.81 5.94 -2.60
C LYS A 289 14.81 4.55 -1.92
N GLU A 290 15.96 3.90 -1.76
CA GLU A 290 16.19 3.18 -0.51
C GLU A 290 15.95 4.21 0.58
N SER A 291 15.02 3.89 1.48
CA SER A 291 14.70 4.76 2.60
C SER A 291 15.97 4.91 3.45
N ILE A 292 16.84 5.84 3.08
CA ILE A 292 17.89 6.34 3.94
C ILE A 292 17.12 6.83 5.15
N ASN A 293 17.25 6.09 6.24
CA ASN A 293 16.64 6.49 7.47
C ASN A 293 17.34 7.79 7.87
N LEU A 294 16.70 8.94 7.63
CA LEU A 294 17.30 10.23 7.95
C LEU A 294 17.72 10.30 9.44
N ASN A 295 17.08 9.51 10.30
CA ASN A 295 17.44 9.39 11.72
C ASN A 295 18.79 8.67 11.97
N THR A 296 19.36 7.96 11.00
CA THR A 296 20.70 7.35 11.14
C THR A 296 21.83 8.30 10.74
N ILE A 297 21.51 9.43 10.10
CA ILE A 297 22.50 10.45 9.75
C ILE A 297 22.74 11.33 10.98
N VAL A 298 23.90 11.18 11.60
CA VAL A 298 24.28 11.95 12.81
C VAL A 298 25.49 12.85 12.60
N ASP A 299 26.23 12.63 11.51
CA ASP A 299 27.47 13.38 11.25
C ASP A 299 27.17 14.80 10.79
N VAL A 300 27.58 15.79 11.58
CA VAL A 300 27.49 17.20 11.24
C VAL A 300 28.79 17.67 10.60
N TYR A 301 28.69 18.35 9.46
CA TYR A 301 29.83 18.89 8.73
C TYR A 301 29.72 20.40 8.54
N THR A 302 30.88 21.06 8.53
CA THR A 302 31.05 22.41 7.99
C THR A 302 31.29 22.36 6.49
N VAL A 303 31.04 23.46 5.78
CA VAL A 303 31.31 23.60 4.34
C VAL A 303 32.76 23.24 4.01
N LYS A 304 33.72 23.71 4.82
CA LYS A 304 35.14 23.39 4.63
C LYS A 304 35.41 21.88 4.74
N GLN A 305 34.81 21.20 5.72
CA GLN A 305 34.96 19.76 5.88
C GLN A 305 34.32 18.99 4.72
N LEU A 306 33.16 19.43 4.23
CA LEU A 306 32.50 18.86 3.05
C LEU A 306 33.36 18.98 1.81
N LYS A 307 33.95 20.16 1.55
CA LYS A 307 34.87 20.38 0.42
C LYS A 307 36.07 19.44 0.49
N VAL A 308 36.69 19.30 1.66
CA VAL A 308 37.83 18.38 1.85
C VAL A 308 37.42 16.92 1.65
N LYS A 309 36.23 16.52 2.11
CA LYS A 309 35.71 15.15 1.90
C LYS A 309 35.37 14.88 0.44
N ALA A 310 34.79 15.85 -0.27
CA ALA A 310 34.50 15.75 -1.69
C ALA A 310 35.79 15.54 -2.51
N LEU A 311 36.85 16.32 -2.22
CA LEU A 311 38.16 16.18 -2.86
C LEU A 311 38.81 14.82 -2.58
N LYS A 312 38.67 14.28 -1.36
CA LYS A 312 39.20 12.95 -1.00
C LYS A 312 38.45 11.78 -1.65
N LYS A 313 37.25 12.02 -2.18
CA LYS A 313 36.38 11.01 -2.82
C LYS A 313 36.38 11.11 -4.35
N GLU A 314 37.17 12.00 -4.95
CA GLU A 314 37.26 12.16 -6.39
C GLU A 314 37.63 10.81 -7.06
N GLY A 315 36.69 10.21 -7.80
CA GLY A 315 36.85 8.92 -8.47
C GLY A 315 36.21 7.68 -7.79
N LYS A 316 35.50 7.83 -6.64
CA LYS A 316 34.73 6.73 -6.02
C LYS A 316 33.22 6.93 -6.22
N ALA A 317 32.51 5.85 -6.57
CA ALA A 317 31.07 5.88 -6.89
C ALA A 317 30.15 5.99 -5.66
N ASP A 318 30.66 5.75 -4.45
CA ASP A 318 29.81 5.69 -3.25
C ASP A 318 29.45 7.10 -2.72
N PRO A 319 28.15 7.43 -2.55
CA PRO A 319 27.73 8.67 -1.92
C PRO A 319 28.14 8.72 -0.45
N PHE A 320 28.04 9.90 0.17
CA PHE A 320 28.12 10.04 1.63
C PHE A 320 27.01 10.97 2.10
N TYR A 321 26.58 10.77 3.34
CA TYR A 321 25.45 11.49 3.94
C TYR A 321 25.92 12.26 5.17
N GLY A 322 25.27 13.38 5.46
CA GLY A 322 25.62 14.25 6.57
C GLY A 322 24.65 15.40 6.74
N ILE A 323 24.73 16.07 7.89
CA ILE A 323 23.96 17.25 8.24
C ILE A 323 24.85 18.48 8.04
N LEU A 324 24.33 19.50 7.37
CA LEU A 324 24.97 20.80 7.23
C LEU A 324 24.04 21.89 7.77
N TYR A 325 24.55 22.69 8.69
CA TYR A 325 23.88 23.91 9.14
C TYR A 325 24.43 25.08 8.31
N ALA A 326 23.64 25.52 7.33
CA ALA A 326 24.00 26.59 6.42
C ALA A 326 22.77 27.44 6.09
N TYR A 327 22.99 28.63 5.56
CA TYR A 327 21.96 29.45 4.95
C TYR A 327 22.13 29.47 3.43
N ILE A 328 21.03 29.65 2.71
CA ILE A 328 21.05 29.87 1.26
C ILE A 328 21.59 31.28 1.04
N SER A 329 22.81 31.38 0.50
CA SER A 329 23.47 32.67 0.25
C SER A 329 23.21 33.20 -1.15
N THR A 330 22.92 32.33 -2.11
CA THR A 330 22.45 32.72 -3.45
C THR A 330 21.29 31.84 -3.89
N LEU A 331 20.27 32.48 -4.47
CA LEU A 331 19.07 31.85 -5.02
C LEU A 331 18.67 32.62 -6.28
N SER A 332 19.13 32.17 -7.44
CA SER A 332 18.91 32.88 -8.71
C SER A 332 17.57 32.49 -9.34
N ILE A 333 16.49 33.11 -8.87
CA ILE A 333 15.12 32.96 -9.41
C ILE A 333 14.78 33.94 -10.55
N ASP A 334 15.53 35.03 -10.66
CA ASP A 334 15.19 36.18 -11.52
C ASP A 334 16.02 36.26 -12.81
N ASP A 335 16.93 35.31 -13.03
CA ASP A 335 17.75 35.29 -14.24
C ASP A 335 16.91 34.74 -15.42
N GLU A 336 16.81 35.51 -16.50
CA GLU A 336 16.06 35.12 -17.72
C GLU A 336 16.56 33.80 -18.32
N THR A 337 17.78 33.36 -17.97
CA THR A 337 18.37 32.11 -18.43
C THR A 337 18.14 30.91 -17.49
N THR A 338 17.78 31.14 -16.21
CA THR A 338 17.59 30.06 -15.24
C THR A 338 16.14 29.57 -15.24
N LYS A 339 15.90 28.39 -15.83
CA LYS A 339 14.58 27.76 -15.67
C LYS A 339 14.50 27.08 -14.30
N VAL A 340 13.82 27.75 -13.38
CA VAL A 340 13.49 27.29 -12.02
C VAL A 340 12.64 26.01 -12.01
N VAL A 341 11.85 25.83 -13.06
CA VAL A 341 10.97 24.69 -13.25
C VAL A 341 11.42 23.93 -14.48
N ARG A 342 11.60 22.62 -14.33
CA ARG A 342 11.98 21.75 -15.44
C ARG A 342 10.95 20.65 -15.62
N ASN A 343 10.72 20.33 -16.89
CA ASN A 343 10.07 19.11 -17.32
C ASN A 343 10.95 17.93 -16.92
N ARG A 344 10.39 16.96 -16.20
CA ARG A 344 11.06 15.71 -15.86
C ARG A 344 10.23 14.55 -16.38
N CYS A 345 10.91 13.54 -16.90
CA CYS A 345 10.27 12.34 -17.41
C CYS A 345 9.58 11.62 -16.25
N SER A 346 8.30 11.30 -16.36
CA SER A 346 7.58 10.52 -15.34
C SER A 346 8.18 9.13 -15.14
N GLY A 347 8.88 8.59 -16.15
CA GLY A 347 9.56 7.30 -16.08
C GLY A 347 10.91 7.34 -15.35
N CYS A 348 11.81 8.24 -15.73
CA CYS A 348 13.21 8.24 -15.24
C CYS A 348 13.60 9.48 -14.41
N GLY A 349 12.71 10.44 -14.23
CA GLY A 349 13.00 11.69 -13.51
C GLY A 349 14.05 12.58 -14.18
N TYR A 350 14.56 12.24 -15.37
CA TYR A 350 15.55 13.03 -16.09
C TYR A 350 14.93 14.30 -16.65
N ILE A 351 15.71 15.38 -16.71
CA ILE A 351 15.26 16.67 -17.26
C ILE A 351 15.00 16.49 -18.76
N VAL A 352 13.75 16.71 -19.17
CA VAL A 352 13.29 16.63 -20.55
C VAL A 352 13.36 18.00 -21.18
N ASN A 353 13.83 18.06 -22.42
CA ASN A 353 13.84 19.30 -23.18
C ASN A 353 12.41 19.71 -23.56
N GLU A 354 12.03 20.96 -23.28
CA GLU A 354 10.70 21.53 -23.57
C GLU A 354 10.34 21.51 -25.06
N ALA A 355 11.34 21.58 -25.96
CA ALA A 355 11.09 21.59 -27.40
C ALA A 355 10.66 20.22 -27.95
N SER A 356 11.09 19.13 -27.31
CA SER A 356 10.82 17.77 -27.79
C SER A 356 9.78 17.04 -26.94
N ASN A 357 9.54 17.45 -25.67
CA ASN A 357 8.75 16.74 -24.67
C ASN A 357 9.05 15.22 -24.63
N ALA A 358 10.26 14.87 -25.07
CA ALA A 358 10.71 13.52 -25.30
C ALA A 358 11.98 13.34 -24.49
N CYS A 359 11.95 12.41 -23.55
CA CYS A 359 13.10 12.13 -22.69
C CYS A 359 14.19 11.45 -23.52
N THR A 360 15.32 12.08 -23.78
CA THR A 360 16.42 11.49 -24.56
C THR A 360 17.00 10.21 -23.96
N THR A 361 16.79 10.00 -22.66
CA THR A 361 17.18 8.78 -21.95
C THR A 361 16.19 7.64 -22.18
N CYS A 362 14.90 7.94 -22.31
CA CYS A 362 13.83 6.94 -22.52
C CYS A 362 13.41 6.78 -23.99
N ASN A 363 13.62 7.79 -24.85
CA ASN A 363 13.15 7.85 -26.24
C ASN A 363 14.18 7.34 -27.26
N LYS A 364 15.05 6.40 -26.91
CA LYS A 364 16.04 5.94 -27.89
C LYS A 364 15.43 5.09 -29.01
N ASP A 365 14.29 4.40 -28.81
CA ASP A 365 13.74 3.50 -29.85
C ASP A 365 12.19 3.31 -29.86
N SER A 366 11.35 4.19 -29.31
CA SER A 366 9.89 4.00 -29.35
C SER A 366 9.08 5.27 -29.67
N SER A 367 8.03 5.09 -30.49
CA SER A 367 7.11 6.11 -30.99
C SER A 367 6.00 6.50 -29.98
N GLY A 368 6.20 6.25 -28.68
CA GLY A 368 5.24 6.54 -27.62
C GLY A 368 5.73 7.66 -26.72
N PHE A 369 4.96 8.75 -26.59
CA PHE A 369 5.31 9.85 -25.68
C PHE A 369 5.07 9.43 -24.22
N GLN A 370 6.14 9.23 -23.45
CA GLN A 370 6.06 9.10 -21.99
C GLN A 370 5.56 10.43 -21.38
N SER A 371 4.68 10.38 -20.38
CA SER A 371 4.21 11.59 -19.70
C SER A 371 5.38 12.33 -19.01
N VAL A 372 5.28 13.65 -18.95
CA VAL A 372 6.27 14.55 -18.36
C VAL A 372 5.59 15.29 -17.21
N PHE A 373 6.26 15.41 -16.07
CA PHE A 373 5.78 16.18 -14.93
C PHE A 373 6.73 17.35 -14.63
N PHE A 374 6.21 18.40 -14.01
CA PHE A 374 7.00 19.56 -13.60
C PHE A 374 7.61 19.33 -12.21
N SER A 375 8.88 19.68 -12.07
CA SER A 375 9.55 19.69 -10.78
C SER A 375 10.45 20.92 -10.67
N PHE A 376 10.62 21.42 -9.44
CA PHE A 376 11.63 22.43 -9.17
C PHE A 376 13.02 21.86 -9.45
N ASP A 377 13.84 22.66 -10.11
CA ASP A 377 15.22 22.35 -10.42
C ASP A 377 16.04 23.63 -10.30
N MET A 378 16.52 23.87 -9.08
CA MET A 378 17.20 25.11 -8.72
C MET A 378 18.61 24.83 -8.27
N LEU A 379 19.52 25.73 -8.63
CA LEU A 379 20.87 25.75 -8.09
C LEU A 379 20.93 26.86 -7.03
N VAL A 380 21.41 26.50 -5.85
CA VAL A 380 21.56 27.39 -4.71
C VAL A 380 22.97 27.32 -4.17
N ASP A 381 23.48 28.43 -3.64
CA ASP A 381 24.71 28.38 -2.84
C ASP A 381 24.37 28.27 -1.36
N LEU A 382 25.06 27.37 -0.68
CA LEU A 382 24.92 27.16 0.76
C LEU A 382 26.17 27.66 1.47
N SER A 383 26.00 28.61 2.39
CA SER A 383 27.09 29.20 3.15
C SER A 383 26.98 28.92 4.64
N ASP A 384 28.12 28.63 5.25
CA ASP A 384 28.31 28.66 6.70
C ASP A 384 29.49 29.57 7.06
N HIS A 385 29.88 29.61 8.34
CA HIS A 385 31.01 30.41 8.82
C HIS A 385 32.39 29.94 8.29
N THR A 386 32.47 28.79 7.62
CA THR A 386 33.71 28.20 7.09
C THR A 386 33.85 28.32 5.58
N GLY A 387 32.79 28.70 4.87
CA GLY A 387 32.82 29.00 3.44
C GLY A 387 31.47 28.78 2.74
N THR A 388 31.51 28.74 1.41
CA THR A 388 30.34 28.56 0.54
C THR A 388 30.46 27.32 -0.34
N LEU A 389 29.45 26.46 -0.35
CA LEU A 389 29.24 25.43 -1.37
C LEU A 389 28.45 26.05 -2.51
N HIS A 390 29.00 25.97 -3.72
CA HIS A 390 28.36 26.55 -4.89
C HIS A 390 27.55 25.51 -5.66
N SER A 391 26.46 25.96 -6.28
CA SER A 391 25.65 25.18 -7.21
C SER A 391 25.09 23.88 -6.61
N CYS A 392 24.62 23.93 -5.36
CA CYS A 392 23.91 22.84 -4.75
C CYS A 392 22.53 22.67 -5.39
N SER A 393 22.16 21.44 -5.74
CA SER A 393 20.87 21.14 -6.37
C SER A 393 19.76 21.10 -5.31
N LEU A 394 18.77 21.99 -5.46
CA LEU A 394 17.54 22.02 -4.67
C LEU A 394 16.38 21.65 -5.60
N THR A 395 15.85 20.42 -5.43
CA THR A 395 14.87 19.83 -6.36
C THR A 395 13.66 19.23 -5.64
N GLY A 396 12.59 18.99 -6.39
CA GLY A 396 11.46 18.17 -5.92
C GLY A 396 10.76 18.72 -4.67
N SER A 397 10.40 17.82 -3.75
CA SER A 397 9.68 18.18 -2.51
C SER A 397 10.51 19.06 -1.57
N ALA A 398 11.84 18.85 -1.50
CA ALA A 398 12.71 19.69 -0.68
C ALA A 398 12.68 21.16 -1.13
N ALA A 399 12.65 21.39 -2.45
CA ALA A 399 12.48 22.73 -3.00
C ALA A 399 11.10 23.33 -2.70
N GLN A 400 10.03 22.53 -2.84
CA GLN A 400 8.66 22.96 -2.53
C GLN A 400 8.52 23.39 -1.07
N GLU A 401 9.07 22.60 -0.15
CA GLU A 401 9.07 22.90 1.29
C GLU A 401 9.89 24.13 1.61
N THR A 402 11.09 24.27 1.02
CA THR A 402 11.98 25.42 1.23
C THR A 402 11.35 26.72 0.73
N LEU A 403 10.64 26.69 -0.40
CA LEU A 403 9.95 27.85 -0.97
C LEU A 403 8.54 28.08 -0.40
N GLY A 404 7.99 27.10 0.32
CA GLY A 404 6.61 27.13 0.80
C GLY A 404 5.56 27.17 -0.32
N CYS A 405 5.88 26.65 -1.52
CA CYS A 405 5.05 26.75 -2.71
C CYS A 405 4.81 25.38 -3.36
N THR A 406 3.58 25.10 -3.78
CA THR A 406 3.21 23.90 -4.54
C THR A 406 2.76 24.27 -5.95
N PHE A 407 2.99 23.37 -6.92
CA PHE A 407 2.52 23.57 -8.30
C PHE A 407 1.03 23.27 -8.40
N VAL A 408 0.26 24.18 -9.02
CA VAL A 408 -1.15 23.94 -9.37
C VAL A 408 -1.38 24.34 -10.82
N TRP A 409 -2.03 23.48 -11.60
CA TRP A 409 -2.37 23.75 -12.99
C TRP A 409 -3.44 24.85 -13.08
N SER A 410 -3.24 25.86 -13.93
CA SER A 410 -4.28 26.87 -14.21
C SER A 410 -4.74 26.77 -15.66
N HIS A 411 -5.93 26.20 -15.85
CA HIS A 411 -6.57 26.05 -17.17
C HIS A 411 -7.01 27.38 -17.82
N ARG A 412 -6.74 28.54 -17.19
CA ARG A 412 -7.22 29.87 -17.63
C ARG A 412 -6.17 30.79 -18.23
N ALA A 413 -4.90 30.37 -18.37
CA ALA A 413 -3.85 31.24 -18.88
C ALA A 413 -3.90 31.37 -20.42
N ARG A 414 -4.59 32.40 -20.93
CA ARG A 414 -4.43 32.86 -22.33
C ARG A 414 -3.15 33.69 -22.41
N GLY A 415 -2.03 33.02 -22.67
CA GLY A 415 -0.73 33.65 -22.96
C GLY A 415 0.23 33.62 -21.78
N GLY A 416 1.09 32.59 -21.75
CA GLY A 416 2.24 32.51 -20.86
C GLY A 416 1.95 32.03 -19.44
N PHE A 417 2.97 31.40 -18.84
CA PHE A 417 2.97 30.94 -17.44
C PHE A 417 2.73 32.12 -16.49
N ARG A 418 1.77 31.98 -15.58
CA ARG A 418 1.58 32.89 -14.44
C ARG A 418 1.62 32.09 -13.15
N ILE A 419 2.68 32.29 -12.37
CA ILE A 419 2.81 31.76 -11.00
C ILE A 419 2.08 32.72 -10.06
N SER A 420 1.24 32.19 -9.19
CA SER A 420 0.61 32.95 -8.09
C SER A 420 1.05 32.35 -6.77
N VAL A 421 1.82 33.10 -5.98
CA VAL A 421 2.22 32.68 -4.63
C VAL A 421 1.02 32.84 -3.71
N LEU A 422 0.46 31.72 -3.24
CA LEU A 422 -0.78 31.72 -2.45
C LEU A 422 -0.54 31.96 -0.94
N SER A 423 0.62 31.58 -0.41
CA SER A 423 1.07 31.93 0.94
C SER A 423 2.54 31.55 1.15
N CYS A 424 3.30 32.35 1.91
CA CYS A 424 4.65 32.02 2.37
C CYS A 424 4.70 32.19 3.90
N LYS A 425 5.31 31.23 4.62
CA LYS A 425 5.64 31.38 6.04
C LYS A 425 7.14 31.63 6.18
N LEU A 426 7.50 32.75 6.79
CA LEU A 426 8.88 33.05 7.17
C LEU A 426 9.37 32.02 8.21
N ALA A 427 10.61 31.55 8.04
CA ALA A 427 11.32 30.78 9.06
C ALA A 427 11.59 31.65 10.31
N ASP A 428 11.60 31.02 11.51
CA ASP A 428 11.85 31.69 12.78
C ASP A 428 13.33 32.18 12.84
N PRO A 429 13.57 33.51 12.89
CA PRO A 429 14.92 34.06 12.96
C PRO A 429 15.72 33.58 14.17
N ALA A 430 15.05 33.20 15.27
CA ALA A 430 15.69 32.80 16.52
C ALA A 430 16.25 31.37 16.51
N GLU A 431 15.80 30.53 15.57
CA GLU A 431 16.32 29.17 15.36
C GLU A 431 17.57 29.20 14.46
N ALA A 432 17.56 30.06 13.44
CA ALA A 432 18.71 30.28 12.56
C ALA A 432 19.89 30.94 13.30
N SER A 433 19.64 31.93 14.15
CA SER A 433 20.70 32.67 14.84
C SER A 433 21.46 31.83 15.89
N ARG A 434 20.79 30.89 16.56
CA ARG A 434 21.40 30.04 17.61
C ARG A 434 22.37 28.99 17.07
N ASN A 435 22.18 28.54 15.84
CA ASN A 435 23.01 27.50 15.22
C ASN A 435 24.13 28.06 14.33
N LEU A 436 24.02 29.33 13.90
CA LEU A 436 25.01 29.99 13.02
C LEU A 436 26.11 30.75 13.78
N SER A 437 25.87 31.17 15.02
CA SER A 437 26.93 31.75 15.85
C SER A 437 27.81 30.63 16.40
N GLY A 438 28.94 30.40 15.74
CA GLY A 438 30.00 29.56 16.32
C GLY A 438 30.27 30.01 17.76
N GLN A 439 30.39 29.05 18.68
CA GLN A 439 30.89 29.30 20.02
C GLN A 439 32.32 29.84 19.91
N GLY A 440 32.44 31.16 19.77
CA GLY A 440 33.64 31.89 20.08
C GLY A 440 33.77 31.91 21.60
N ASN A 441 34.42 30.89 22.16
CA ASN A 441 35.00 31.02 23.48
C ASN A 441 36.17 32.00 23.37
N ILE A 442 36.03 33.14 24.06
CA ILE A 442 37.17 33.87 24.61
C ILE A 442 37.76 33.03 25.74
#